data_AF-A0A7S3CT40-F1
#
_entry.id   AF-A0A7S3CT40-F1
#
_cell.length_a   1.000
_cell.length_b   1.000
_cell.length_c   1.000
_cell.angle_alpha   90.00
_cell.angle_beta   90.00
_cell.angle_gamma   90.00
#
_symmetry.space_group_name_H-M   'P 1'
#
loop_
_entity.id
_entity.type
_entity.pdbx_description
1 polymer ?
#
loop_
_entity_poly.entity_id
_entity_poly.type
_entity_poly.pdbx_seq_one_letter_code
_entity_poly.pdbx_strand_id
1 'polypeptide(L)'
;DGVIWKGDKLIDGVPETLAMLREMGKKLIFVTNNSTKSRAGYLQKFTSLGLSIKAEEIYSSSYAAAAYLESIKFEKKAYLIGEVGICEELDLVGIPWVGGPEDKGKEIELTSGYMLEQDKDVGAVIVGFDRHVNYHKIQMATLC
;
A
#
# COMPACT_ATOMS: atom_id res chain seq x y z
N ASP A 1 3.00 -9.10 -10.52
CA ASP A 1 2.16 -8.67 -11.66
C ASP A 1 2.65 -9.30 -12.94
N GLY A 2 1.79 -9.34 -13.97
CA GLY A 2 1.88 -10.23 -15.15
C GLY A 2 1.45 -9.58 -16.47
N VAL A 3 1.46 -8.24 -16.54
CA VAL A 3 1.14 -7.47 -17.76
C VAL A 3 2.37 -6.69 -18.25
N ILE A 4 2.97 -5.88 -17.38
CA ILE A 4 4.19 -5.11 -17.69
C ILE A 4 5.46 -5.92 -17.39
N TRP A 5 5.45 -6.68 -16.30
CA TRP A 5 6.54 -7.56 -15.87
C TRP A 5 5.98 -8.87 -15.34
N LYS A 6 6.84 -9.86 -15.14
CA LYS A 6 6.61 -11.07 -14.33
C LYS A 6 7.77 -11.22 -13.35
N GLY A 7 7.49 -11.01 -12.06
CA GLY A 7 8.55 -10.90 -11.04
C GLY A 7 9.44 -9.68 -11.32
N ASP A 8 10.72 -9.94 -11.61
CA ASP A 8 11.71 -8.91 -11.90
C ASP A 8 12.05 -8.76 -13.39
N LYS A 9 11.34 -9.47 -14.28
CA LYS A 9 11.56 -9.40 -15.73
C LYS A 9 10.43 -8.67 -16.42
N LEU A 10 10.76 -7.75 -17.33
CA LEU A 10 9.78 -7.17 -18.25
C LEU A 10 9.19 -8.26 -19.16
N ILE A 11 7.93 -8.06 -19.54
CA ILE A 11 7.30 -8.87 -20.58
C ILE A 11 7.70 -8.29 -21.95
N ASP A 12 8.00 -9.18 -22.89
CA ASP A 12 8.46 -8.81 -24.23
C ASP A 12 7.43 -7.91 -24.95
N GLY A 13 7.92 -6.88 -25.65
CA GLY A 13 7.07 -5.93 -26.38
C GLY A 13 6.47 -4.80 -25.54
N VAL A 14 6.66 -4.81 -24.21
CA VAL A 14 6.11 -3.78 -23.33
C VAL A 14 6.72 -2.39 -23.60
N PRO A 15 8.04 -2.19 -23.63
CA PRO A 15 8.62 -0.87 -23.92
C PRO A 15 8.12 -0.29 -25.24
N GLU A 16 8.09 -1.11 -26.29
CA GLU A 16 7.64 -0.73 -27.64
C GLU A 16 6.16 -0.36 -27.65
N THR A 17 5.32 -1.13 -26.95
CA THR A 17 3.88 -0.86 -26.84
C THR A 17 3.62 0.44 -26.09
N LEU A 18 4.32 0.70 -24.99
CA LEU A 18 4.17 1.93 -24.22
C LEU A 18 4.63 3.15 -25.04
N ALA A 19 5.74 3.04 -25.78
CA ALA A 19 6.21 4.10 -26.67
C ALA A 19 5.19 4.40 -27.78
N MET A 20 4.70 3.37 -28.47
CA MET A 20 3.69 3.49 -29.52
C MET A 20 2.42 4.19 -29.00
N LEU A 21 1.92 3.81 -27.81
CA LEU A 21 0.74 4.46 -27.22
C LEU A 21 0.99 5.94 -26.92
N ARG A 22 2.18 6.31 -26.44
CA ARG A 22 2.56 7.70 -26.21
C ARG A 22 2.67 8.49 -27.51
N GLU A 23 3.26 7.92 -28.58
CA GLU A 23 3.33 8.53 -29.92
C GLU A 23 1.94 8.79 -30.51
N MET A 24 0.98 7.91 -30.23
CA MET A 24 -0.43 8.09 -30.58
C MET A 24 -1.16 9.15 -29.71
N GLY A 25 -0.44 9.85 -28.83
CA GLY A 25 -1.00 10.86 -27.93
C GLY A 25 -1.87 10.29 -26.81
N LYS A 26 -1.75 8.99 -26.48
CA LYS A 26 -2.53 8.36 -25.41
C LYS A 26 -1.91 8.65 -24.05
N LYS A 27 -2.77 8.90 -23.06
CA LYS A 27 -2.37 8.97 -21.65
C LYS A 27 -2.32 7.56 -21.07
N LEU A 28 -1.21 7.21 -20.44
CA LEU A 28 -1.02 5.92 -19.80
C LEU A 28 -1.31 6.03 -18.30
N ILE A 29 -2.01 5.03 -17.78
CA ILE A 29 -2.27 4.85 -16.34
C ILE A 29 -1.99 3.39 -16.00
N PHE A 30 -1.18 3.17 -14.96
CA PHE A 30 -0.77 1.88 -14.45
C PHE A 30 -1.50 1.61 -13.14
N VAL A 31 -2.39 0.61 -13.18
CA VAL A 31 -3.23 0.25 -12.03
C VAL A 31 -2.77 -1.09 -11.46
N THR A 32 -2.62 -1.17 -10.14
CA THR A 32 -2.27 -2.41 -9.44
C THR A 32 -3.03 -2.53 -8.13
N ASN A 33 -3.47 -3.75 -7.80
CA ASN A 33 -4.14 -4.06 -6.53
C ASN A 33 -3.14 -4.34 -5.40
N ASN A 34 -1.85 -4.26 -5.68
CA ASN A 34 -0.80 -4.57 -4.72
C ASN A 34 -0.45 -3.32 -3.89
N SER A 35 -0.61 -3.45 -2.57
CA SER A 35 -0.41 -2.39 -1.59
C SER A 35 0.99 -2.41 -0.96
N THR A 36 1.87 -3.31 -1.40
CA THR A 36 3.18 -3.52 -0.75
C THR A 36 4.19 -2.41 -1.01
N LYS A 37 3.96 -1.58 -2.02
CA LYS A 37 4.80 -0.44 -2.40
C LYS A 37 3.94 0.81 -2.53
N SER A 38 4.52 1.96 -2.19
CA SER A 38 3.98 3.27 -2.56
C SER A 38 4.16 3.52 -4.06
N ARG A 39 3.57 4.61 -4.56
CA ARG A 39 3.85 5.14 -5.90
C ARG A 39 5.33 5.42 -6.10
N ALA A 40 6.03 5.90 -5.08
CA ALA A 40 7.49 6.10 -5.13
C ALA A 40 8.23 4.76 -5.30
N GLY A 41 7.83 3.73 -4.54
CA GLY A 41 8.40 2.38 -4.68
C GLY A 41 8.11 1.75 -6.05
N TYR A 42 6.93 2.00 -6.63
CA TYR A 42 6.63 1.58 -8.00
C TYR A 42 7.43 2.36 -9.03
N LEU A 43 7.59 3.67 -8.88
CA LEU A 43 8.41 4.49 -9.78
C LEU A 43 9.84 3.93 -9.87
N GLN A 44 10.45 3.63 -8.72
CA GLN A 44 11.77 2.97 -8.67
C GLN A 44 11.78 1.62 -9.40
N LYS A 45 10.71 0.83 -9.26
CA LYS A 45 10.57 -0.45 -9.96
C LYS A 45 10.52 -0.26 -11.48
N PHE A 46 9.71 0.66 -11.97
CA PHE A 46 9.67 0.99 -13.41
C PHE A 46 11.04 1.47 -13.91
N THR A 47 11.70 2.38 -13.18
CA THR A 47 13.04 2.86 -13.52
C THR A 47 14.06 1.73 -13.58
N SER A 48 14.03 0.79 -12.61
CA SER A 48 14.94 -0.37 -12.60
C SER A 48 14.75 -1.31 -13.80
N LEU A 49 13.58 -1.26 -14.42
CA LEU A 49 13.23 -2.03 -15.61
C LEU A 49 13.48 -1.23 -16.90
N GLY A 50 14.06 -0.03 -16.82
CA GLY A 50 14.33 0.83 -17.97
C GLY A 50 13.10 1.55 -18.52
N LEU A 51 12.00 1.60 -17.77
CA LEU A 51 10.78 2.31 -18.16
C LEU A 51 10.74 3.69 -17.50
N SER A 52 10.56 4.72 -18.32
CA SER A 52 10.33 6.10 -17.85
C SER A 52 8.83 6.37 -17.76
N ILE A 53 8.35 6.53 -16.52
CA ILE A 53 6.96 6.89 -16.22
C ILE A 53 6.94 8.01 -15.17
N LYS A 54 5.79 8.64 -14.99
CA LYS A 54 5.58 9.63 -13.93
C LYS A 54 4.81 9.03 -12.76
N ALA A 55 4.99 9.57 -11.56
CA ALA A 55 4.29 9.10 -10.37
C ALA A 55 2.76 9.25 -10.49
N GLU A 56 2.29 10.27 -11.22
CA GLU A 56 0.86 10.51 -11.47
C GLU A 56 0.24 9.50 -12.44
N GLU A 57 1.07 8.68 -13.11
CA GLU A 57 0.60 7.58 -13.95
C GLU A 57 0.35 6.31 -13.12
N ILE A 58 0.65 6.29 -11.81
CA ILE A 58 0.57 5.09 -10.96
C ILE A 58 -0.62 5.17 -9.99
N TYR A 59 -1.47 4.15 -10.04
CA TYR A 59 -2.60 3.96 -9.13
C TYR A 59 -2.51 2.58 -8.47
N SER A 60 -1.91 2.56 -7.28
CA SER A 60 -1.87 1.37 -6.42
C SER A 60 -3.04 1.35 -5.43
N SER A 61 -3.33 0.17 -4.86
CA SER A 61 -4.30 0.06 -3.76
C SER A 61 -3.84 0.79 -2.48
N SER A 62 -2.52 0.92 -2.26
CA SER A 62 -1.97 1.76 -1.17
C SER A 62 -2.31 3.24 -1.37
N TYR A 63 -2.10 3.78 -2.57
CA TYR A 63 -2.48 5.14 -2.90
C TYR A 63 -4.00 5.35 -2.82
N ALA A 64 -4.78 4.40 -3.34
CA ALA A 64 -6.24 4.48 -3.31
C ALA A 64 -6.79 4.56 -1.87
N ALA A 65 -6.18 3.82 -0.92
CA ALA A 65 -6.57 3.88 0.49
C ALA A 65 -6.30 5.26 1.12
N ALA A 66 -5.10 5.80 0.91
CA ALA A 66 -4.73 7.13 1.42
C ALA A 66 -5.60 8.23 0.80
N ALA A 67 -5.77 8.21 -0.53
CA ALA A 67 -6.62 9.17 -1.24
C ALA A 67 -8.10 9.09 -0.81
N TYR A 68 -8.60 7.89 -0.50
CA TYR A 68 -9.95 7.72 0.01
C TYR A 68 -10.12 8.38 1.39
N LEU A 69 -9.21 8.13 2.32
CA LEU A 69 -9.26 8.73 3.67
C LEU A 69 -9.11 10.26 3.61
N GLU A 70 -8.24 10.76 2.74
CA GLU A 70 -8.11 12.21 2.47
C GLU A 70 -9.43 12.79 1.93
N SER A 71 -10.08 12.10 0.99
CA SER A 71 -11.33 12.58 0.36
C SER A 71 -12.50 12.73 1.34
N ILE A 72 -12.54 11.91 2.38
CA ILE A 72 -13.55 11.97 3.44
C ILE A 72 -13.12 12.87 4.61
N LYS A 73 -11.97 13.55 4.49
CA LYS A 73 -11.37 14.38 5.56
C LYS A 73 -11.23 13.60 6.87
N PHE A 74 -10.63 12.42 6.80
CA PHE A 74 -10.39 11.60 7.97
C PHE A 74 -9.37 12.27 8.92
N GLU A 75 -9.75 12.50 10.18
CA GLU A 75 -8.94 13.23 11.17
C GLU A 75 -8.33 12.34 12.27
N LYS A 76 -8.66 11.05 12.27
CA LYS A 76 -8.22 10.07 13.29
C LYS A 76 -6.98 9.28 12.83
N LYS A 77 -6.52 8.34 13.65
CA LYS A 77 -5.48 7.37 13.27
C LYS A 77 -6.06 6.20 12.48
N ALA A 78 -5.29 5.68 11.54
CA ALA A 78 -5.57 4.41 10.88
C ALA A 78 -4.72 3.27 11.46
N TYR A 79 -5.35 2.16 11.85
CA TYR A 79 -4.62 0.93 12.18
C TYR A 79 -4.34 0.11 10.92
N LEU A 80 -3.09 -0.29 10.71
CA LEU A 80 -2.66 -0.94 9.48
C LEU A 80 -2.40 -2.43 9.68
N ILE A 81 -2.98 -3.24 8.82
CA ILE A 81 -2.49 -4.59 8.50
C ILE A 81 -1.95 -4.52 7.08
N GLY A 82 -0.63 -4.58 6.91
CA GLY A 82 -0.02 -4.35 5.62
C GLY A 82 1.46 -4.02 5.68
N GLU A 83 2.02 -3.75 4.51
CA GLU A 83 3.43 -3.43 4.30
C GLU A 83 3.65 -1.92 4.15
N VAL A 84 4.92 -1.52 4.11
CA VAL A 84 5.40 -0.13 4.06
C VAL A 84 4.74 0.76 2.99
N GLY A 85 4.27 0.18 1.89
CA GLY A 85 3.63 0.95 0.83
C GLY A 85 2.38 1.72 1.25
N ILE A 86 1.61 1.21 2.23
CA ILE A 86 0.44 1.91 2.76
C ILE A 86 0.90 3.03 3.71
N CYS A 87 1.87 2.76 4.58
CA CYS A 87 2.46 3.72 5.51
C CYS A 87 2.94 4.98 4.78
N GLU A 88 3.78 4.80 3.76
CA GLU A 88 4.34 5.90 2.98
C GLU A 88 3.26 6.75 2.29
N GLU A 89 2.19 6.14 1.78
CA GLU A 89 1.10 6.90 1.15
C GLU A 89 0.27 7.69 2.17
N LEU A 90 0.07 7.17 3.38
CA LEU A 90 -0.60 7.89 4.47
C LEU A 90 0.24 9.05 4.99
N ASP A 91 1.55 8.86 5.11
CA ASP A 91 2.48 9.92 5.51
C ASP A 91 2.43 11.11 4.54
N LEU A 92 2.29 10.85 3.22
CA LEU A 92 2.19 11.90 2.20
C LEU A 92 0.93 12.76 2.31
N VAL A 93 -0.18 12.20 2.81
CA VAL A 93 -1.44 12.92 3.02
C VAL A 93 -1.62 13.37 4.48
N GLY A 94 -0.61 13.17 5.33
CA GLY A 94 -0.61 13.61 6.73
C GLY A 94 -1.59 12.84 7.63
N ILE A 95 -1.97 11.62 7.25
CA ILE A 95 -2.87 10.80 8.06
C ILE A 95 -2.02 9.95 9.01
N PRO A 96 -2.18 10.11 10.34
CA PRO A 96 -1.41 9.33 11.30
C PRO A 96 -1.85 7.87 11.27
N TRP A 97 -0.90 6.96 11.47
CA TRP A 97 -1.15 5.52 11.44
C TRP A 97 -0.37 4.80 12.53
N VAL A 98 -0.83 3.59 12.86
CA VAL A 98 -0.20 2.67 13.81
C VAL A 98 -0.24 1.24 13.26
N GLY A 99 0.66 0.37 13.72
CA GLY A 99 0.69 -1.04 13.32
C GLY A 99 1.54 -1.30 12.08
N GLY A 100 1.03 -2.05 11.10
CA GLY A 100 1.73 -2.35 9.86
C GLY A 100 3.05 -3.11 10.11
N PRO A 101 4.18 -2.69 9.53
CA PRO A 101 5.48 -3.31 9.77
C PRO A 101 5.95 -3.26 11.23
N GLU A 102 5.50 -2.28 12.04
CA GLU A 102 5.93 -2.11 13.44
C GLU A 102 5.38 -3.22 14.36
N ASP A 103 4.25 -3.81 13.98
CA ASP A 103 3.63 -4.92 14.71
C ASP A 103 4.14 -6.29 14.26
N LYS A 104 5.20 -6.32 13.43
CA LYS A 104 5.84 -7.55 13.01
C LYS A 104 6.41 -8.30 14.22
N GLY A 105 6.00 -9.55 14.38
CA GLY A 105 6.49 -10.43 15.45
C GLY A 105 5.93 -10.12 16.84
N LYS A 106 4.96 -9.20 16.97
CA LYS A 106 4.22 -9.04 18.23
C LYS A 106 3.38 -10.29 18.50
N GLU A 107 3.46 -10.76 19.71
CA GLU A 107 2.67 -11.89 20.23
C GLU A 107 1.74 -11.38 21.32
N ILE A 108 0.65 -12.10 21.53
CA ILE A 108 -0.29 -11.83 22.62
C ILE A 108 -0.30 -13.03 23.56
N GLU A 109 -0.57 -12.76 24.84
CA GLU A 109 -0.81 -13.84 25.80
C GLU A 109 -2.28 -14.27 25.72
N LEU A 110 -2.51 -15.50 25.28
CA LEU A 110 -3.85 -16.11 25.22
C LEU A 110 -4.25 -16.63 26.61
N THR A 111 -4.36 -15.74 27.59
CA THR A 111 -4.81 -16.05 28.95
C THR A 111 -6.18 -15.43 29.22
N SER A 112 -6.95 -16.08 30.12
CA SER A 112 -8.27 -15.57 30.49
C SER A 112 -8.16 -14.19 31.15
N GLY A 113 -8.89 -13.21 30.63
CA GLY A 113 -8.87 -11.83 31.13
C GLY A 113 -7.77 -10.95 30.53
N TYR A 114 -6.96 -11.45 29.59
CA TYR A 114 -6.03 -10.60 28.85
C TYR A 114 -6.80 -9.57 28.00
N MET A 115 -6.48 -8.30 28.21
CA MET A 115 -7.07 -7.17 27.49
C MET A 115 -5.96 -6.45 26.75
N LEU A 116 -6.08 -6.39 25.43
CA LEU A 116 -5.17 -5.65 24.58
C LEU A 116 -5.48 -4.15 24.72
N GLU A 117 -4.48 -3.34 25.05
CA GLU A 117 -4.67 -1.89 25.11
C GLU A 117 -4.95 -1.33 23.72
N GLN A 118 -6.05 -0.59 23.58
CA GLN A 118 -6.47 0.02 22.34
C GLN A 118 -6.17 1.51 22.36
N ASP A 119 -5.62 2.02 21.25
CA ASP A 119 -5.58 3.46 21.02
C ASP A 119 -6.98 3.94 20.59
N LYS A 120 -7.64 4.68 21.48
CA LYS A 120 -9.00 5.22 21.27
C LYS A 120 -9.08 6.26 20.13
N ASP A 121 -7.93 6.75 19.68
CA ASP A 121 -7.82 7.67 18.55
C ASP A 121 -7.82 6.96 17.19
N VAL A 122 -7.74 5.62 17.16
CA VAL A 122 -7.95 4.86 15.92
C VAL A 122 -9.42 4.98 15.49
N GLY A 123 -9.62 5.35 14.23
CA GLY A 123 -10.95 5.51 13.63
C GLY A 123 -11.19 4.68 12.37
N ALA A 124 -10.16 3.99 11.87
CA ALA A 124 -10.24 3.17 10.68
C ALA A 124 -9.21 2.04 10.73
N VAL A 125 -9.52 0.93 10.07
CA VAL A 125 -8.58 -0.18 9.83
C VAL A 125 -8.36 -0.31 8.33
N ILE A 126 -7.10 -0.32 7.91
CA ILE A 126 -6.73 -0.57 6.51
C ILE A 126 -6.05 -1.92 6.41
N VAL A 127 -6.58 -2.78 5.53
CA VAL A 127 -6.07 -4.13 5.31
C VAL A 127 -5.52 -4.25 3.89
N GLY A 128 -4.24 -4.58 3.80
CA GLY A 128 -3.54 -4.95 2.59
C GLY A 128 -2.80 -6.27 2.75
N PHE A 129 -2.00 -6.62 1.73
CA PHE A 129 -1.13 -7.79 1.84
C PHE A 129 -0.04 -7.55 2.89
N ASP A 130 0.16 -8.52 3.78
CA ASP A 130 1.12 -8.48 4.89
C ASP A 130 1.81 -9.85 5.03
N ARG A 131 3.13 -9.92 4.84
CA ARG A 131 3.88 -11.19 4.98
C ARG A 131 4.05 -11.63 6.43
N HIS A 132 3.79 -10.73 7.37
CA HIS A 132 4.01 -10.91 8.79
C HIS A 132 2.71 -10.66 9.57
N VAL A 133 1.58 -11.00 8.96
CA VAL A 133 0.29 -11.03 9.64
C VAL A 133 0.38 -12.00 10.83
N ASN A 134 -0.10 -11.55 11.99
CA ASN A 134 -0.08 -12.32 13.22
C ASN A 134 -1.36 -12.06 14.02
N TYR A 135 -1.53 -12.82 15.10
CA TYR A 135 -2.74 -12.73 15.90
C TYR A 135 -2.89 -11.37 16.60
N HIS A 136 -1.79 -10.74 17.06
CA HIS A 136 -1.82 -9.38 17.61
C HIS A 136 -2.50 -8.41 16.63
N LYS A 137 -2.07 -8.43 15.36
CA LYS A 137 -2.62 -7.55 14.32
C LYS A 137 -4.11 -7.78 14.07
N ILE A 138 -4.51 -9.05 13.98
CA ILE A 138 -5.92 -9.42 13.78
C ILE A 138 -6.75 -8.93 14.97
N GLN A 139 -6.28 -9.15 16.20
CA GLN A 139 -7.00 -8.74 17.39
C GLN A 139 -7.13 -7.20 17.48
N MET A 140 -6.04 -6.45 17.29
CA MET A 140 -6.07 -4.98 17.21
C MET A 140 -7.12 -4.51 16.20
N ALA A 141 -7.09 -5.05 14.97
CA ALA A 141 -8.03 -4.68 13.92
C ALA A 141 -9.51 -4.97 14.24
N THR A 142 -9.80 -6.00 15.04
CA THR A 142 -11.19 -6.28 15.48
C THR A 142 -11.65 -5.42 16.66
N LEU A 143 -10.70 -4.79 17.34
CA LEU A 143 -10.89 -4.09 18.60
C LEU A 143 -10.95 -2.57 18.41
N CYS A 144 -10.33 -2.04 17.35
CA CYS A 144 -10.45 -0.66 16.89
C CYS A 144 -11.82 -0.37 16.25
#